data_AF-A0AAW5U3L3-F1
#
_entry.id   AF-A0AAW5U3L3-F1
#
_cell.length_a   1.000
_cell.length_b   1.000
_cell.length_c   1.000
_cell.angle_alpha   90.00
_cell.angle_beta   90.00
_cell.angle_gamma   90.00
#
_symmetry.space_group_name_H-M   'P 1'
#
loop_
_entity.id
_entity.type
_entity.pdbx_description
1 polymer ?
#
loop_
_entity_poly.entity_id
_entity_poly.type
_entity_poly.pdbx_seq_one_letter_code
_entity_poly.pdbx_strand_id
1 'polypeptide(L)' 'MIETEPKVTPEGLYSVTQTAIILGVNRQTIRRYANNGDLKFKIRKATLRKVIKGSEILRFWRSTIV' A
#
# COMPACT_ATOMS: atom_id res chain seq x y z
N MET A 1 1.90 1.93 12.37
CA MET A 1 2.61 1.34 11.23
C MET A 1 3.53 0.27 11.81
N ILE A 2 3.77 -0.84 11.11
CA ILE A 2 4.60 -1.92 11.68
C ILE A 2 6.09 -1.54 11.71
N GLU A 3 6.82 -2.02 12.73
CA GLU A 3 8.24 -1.73 12.96
C GLU A 3 9.18 -2.60 12.10
N THR A 4 8.72 -3.78 11.69
CA THR A 4 9.48 -4.71 10.84
C THR A 4 9.12 -4.54 9.37
N GLU A 5 10.05 -4.83 8.47
CA GLU A 5 9.78 -4.73 7.03
C GLU A 5 8.60 -5.64 6.61
N PRO A 6 7.61 -5.12 5.86
CA PRO A 6 6.44 -5.89 5.49
C PRO A 6 6.79 -7.06 4.55
N LYS A 7 6.24 -8.23 4.83
CA LYS A 7 6.40 -9.42 3.97
C LYS A 7 5.46 -9.36 2.77
N VAL A 8 5.90 -8.75 1.68
CA VAL A 8 5.15 -8.65 0.42
C VAL A 8 6.00 -9.00 -0.78
N THR A 9 5.37 -9.57 -1.80
CA THR A 9 6.01 -9.82 -3.09
C THR A 9 6.08 -8.48 -3.86
N PRO A 10 7.27 -8.02 -4.31
CA PRO A 10 7.41 -6.72 -4.97
C PRO A 10 6.52 -6.55 -6.21
N GLU A 11 6.25 -7.64 -6.93
CA GLU A 11 5.41 -7.65 -8.13
C GLU A 11 3.92 -7.87 -7.84
N GLY A 12 3.60 -8.27 -6.60
CA GLY A 12 2.23 -8.53 -6.16
C GLY A 12 1.35 -7.29 -6.20
N LEU A 13 0.06 -7.50 -6.43
CA LEU A 13 -0.97 -6.45 -6.41
C LEU A 13 -1.86 -6.64 -5.20
N TYR A 14 -1.91 -5.62 -4.35
CA TYR A 14 -2.62 -5.64 -3.09
C TYR A 14 -3.75 -4.62 -3.10
N SER A 15 -4.92 -5.00 -2.60
CA SER A 15 -6.01 -4.05 -2.38
C SER A 15 -5.65 -3.06 -1.27
N VAL A 16 -6.42 -1.97 -1.18
CA VAL A 16 -6.32 -0.99 -0.07
C VAL A 16 -6.46 -1.69 1.29
N THR A 17 -7.37 -2.66 1.41
CA THR A 17 -7.59 -3.39 2.67
C THR A 17 -6.41 -4.28 3.01
N GLN A 18 -5.86 -5.02 2.04
CA GLN A 18 -4.66 -5.84 2.27
C GLN A 18 -3.47 -4.97 2.65
N THR A 19 -3.28 -3.84 1.97
CA THR A 19 -2.19 -2.90 2.26
C THR A 19 -2.30 -2.33 3.69
N ALA A 20 -3.51 -2.05 4.15
CA ALA A 20 -3.75 -1.59 5.51
C ALA A 20 -3.34 -2.63 6.56
N ILE A 21 -3.69 -3.91 6.33
CA ILE A 21 -3.29 -5.03 7.19
C ILE A 21 -1.77 -5.19 7.18
N ILE A 22 -1.15 -5.17 5.99
CA ILE A 22 0.30 -5.32 5.80
C ILE A 22 1.08 -4.23 6.54
N LEU A 23 0.63 -2.98 6.47
CA LEU A 23 1.30 -1.85 7.12
C LEU A 23 0.89 -1.64 8.58
N GLY A 24 -0.07 -2.41 9.10
CA GLY A 24 -0.59 -2.26 10.46
C GLY A 24 -1.23 -0.89 10.69
N VAL A 25 -2.06 -0.43 9.76
CA VAL A 25 -2.78 0.85 9.84
C VAL A 25 -4.24 0.70 9.41
N ASN A 26 -5.07 1.70 9.69
CA ASN A 26 -6.46 1.69 9.25
C ASN A 26 -6.57 1.86 7.71
N ARG A 27 -7.55 1.20 7.10
CA ARG A 27 -7.89 1.35 5.67
C ARG A 27 -8.12 2.81 5.26
N GLN A 28 -8.72 3.63 6.12
CA GLN A 28 -8.92 5.05 5.85
C GLN A 28 -7.58 5.80 5.74
N THR A 29 -6.59 5.44 6.54
CA THR A 29 -5.24 5.99 6.47
C THR A 29 -4.59 5.69 5.12
N ILE A 30 -4.71 4.45 4.62
CA ILE A 30 -4.23 4.10 3.27
C ILE A 30 -4.95 4.90 2.19
N ARG A 31 -6.26 5.12 2.31
CA ARG A 31 -7.01 5.97 1.37
C ARG A 31 -6.50 7.41 1.39
N ARG A 32 -6.20 7.96 2.56
CA ARG A 32 -5.64 9.31 2.70
C ARG A 32 -4.30 9.41 1.98
N TYR A 33 -3.35 8.50 2.26
CA TYR A 33 -2.06 8.46 1.58
C TYR A 33 -2.20 8.30 0.06
N ALA A 34 -3.13 7.47 -0.39
CA ALA A 34 -3.39 7.31 -1.82
C ALA A 34 -3.98 8.55 -2.48
N ASN A 35 -4.84 9.29 -1.77
CA ASN A 35 -5.43 10.53 -2.29
C ASN A 35 -4.45 11.71 -2.26
N ASN A 36 -3.56 11.74 -1.26
CA ASN A 36 -2.51 12.74 -1.14
C ASN A 36 -1.35 12.52 -2.12
N GLY A 37 -1.27 11.34 -2.75
CA GLY A 37 -0.20 10.98 -3.69
C GLY A 37 1.03 10.33 -3.02
N ASP A 38 1.04 10.23 -1.69
CA ASP A 38 2.12 9.58 -0.92
C ASP A 38 2.26 8.10 -1.28
N LEU A 39 1.14 7.43 -1.55
CA LEU A 39 1.08 6.01 -1.90
C LEU A 39 0.45 5.83 -3.29
N LYS A 40 1.27 5.44 -4.27
CA LYS A 40 0.81 5.27 -5.64
C LYS A 40 -0.09 4.04 -5.75
N PHE A 41 -1.18 4.18 -6.52
CA PHE A 41 -2.08 3.08 -6.83
C PHE A 41 -2.28 2.98 -8.34
N LYS A 42 -2.72 1.80 -8.78
CA LYS A 42 -3.20 1.54 -10.13
C LYS A 42 -4.67 1.17 -10.07
N ILE A 43 -5.40 1.44 -11.15
CA ILE A 43 -6.76 0.95 -11.32
C ILE A 43 -6.68 -0.34 -12.15
N ARG A 44 -7.14 -1.45 -11.57
CA ARG A 44 -7.17 -2.73 -12.29
C ARG A 44 -8.32 -2.71 -13.29
N LYS A 45 -8.02 -2.63 -14.59
CA LYS A 45 -9.02 -2.51 -15.68
C LYS A 45 -10.19 -3.51 -15.56
N ALA A 46 -9.90 -4.76 -15.24
CA ALA A 46 -10.91 -5.81 -15.13
C ALA A 46 -11.95 -5.61 -14.00
N THR A 47 -11.61 -4.88 -12.93
CA THR A 47 -12.49 -4.74 -11.75
C THR A 47 -12.75 -3.29 -11.37
N LEU A 48 -12.06 -2.34 -12.02
CA LEU A 48 -12.02 -0.91 -11.71
C LEU A 48 -11.63 -0.60 -10.25
N ARG A 49 -11.03 -1.56 -9.53
CA ARG A 49 -10.59 -1.37 -8.14
C ARG A 49 -9.17 -0.83 -8.09
N LYS A 50 -8.90 0.00 -7.06
CA LYS A 50 -7.55 0.44 -6.70
C LYS A 50 -6.73 -0.74 -6.19
N VAL A 51 -5.56 -0.93 -6.76
CA VAL A 51 -4.54 -1.91 -6.34
C VAL A 51 -3.20 -1.21 -6.19
N ILE A 52 -2.41 -1.66 -5.23
CA ILE A 52 -1.12 -1.09 -4.85
C ILE A 52 -0.07 -2.17 -5.09
N LYS A 53 1.04 -1.82 -5.74
CA LYS A 53 2.11 -2.78 -6.04
C LYS A 53 2.92 -3.06 -4.77
N GLY A 54 3.35 -4.29 -4.53
CA GLY A 54 4.15 -4.62 -3.34
C GLY A 54 5.42 -3.77 -3.23
N SER A 55 6.09 -3.49 -4.35
CA SER A 55 7.25 -2.59 -4.40
C SER A 55 6.94 -1.18 -3.90
N GLU A 56 5.72 -0.70 -4.12
CA GLU A 56 5.26 0.61 -3.64
C GLU A 56 5.00 0.59 -2.13
N ILE A 57 4.44 -0.50 -1.60
CA ILE A 57 4.24 -0.69 -0.16
C ILE A 57 5.59 -0.66 0.55
N LEU A 58 6.58 -1.39 0.02
CA LEU A 58 7.95 -1.41 0.56
C LEU A 58 8.60 -0.01 0.47
N ARG A 59 8.50 0.66 -0.67
CA ARG A 59 9.03 2.03 -0.84
C ARG A 59 8.45 2.99 0.20
N PHE A 60 7.13 2.97 0.37
CA PHE A 60 6.42 3.85 1.30
C PHE A 60 6.76 3.54 2.76
N TRP A 61 6.86 2.27 3.13
CA TRP A 61 7.27 1.88 4.48
C TRP A 61 8.68 2.36 4.80
N ARG A 62 9.63 2.12 3.90
CA ARG A 62 11.03 2.56 4.04
C ARG A 62 11.13 4.08 4.15
N SER A 63 10.32 4.85 3.43
CA SER A 63 10.35 6.32 3.54
C SER A 63 9.71 6.88 4.81
N THR A 64 8.99 6.06 5.58
CA THR A 64 8.25 6.52 6.76
C THR A 64 9.00 6.24 8.07
N ILE A 65 9.97 5.30 8.06
CA ILE A 65 10.74 4.89 9.24
C ILE A 65 12.12 5.54 9.31
N VAL A 66 12.54 6.23 8.24
CA VAL A 66 13.75 7.06 8.22
C VAL A 66 13.47 8.43 8.85
#